data_AF-A0A955PPI3-F1
#
_entry.id   AF-A0A955PPI3-F1
#
_cell.length_a   1.000
_cell.length_b   1.000
_cell.length_c   1.000
_cell.angle_alpha   90.00
_cell.angle_beta   90.00
_cell.angle_gamma   90.00
#
_symmetry.space_group_name_H-M   'P 1'
#
loop_
_entity.id
_entity.type
_entity.pdbx_description
1 polymer ?
#
loop_
_entity_poly.entity_id
_entity_poly.type
_entity_poly.pdbx_seq_one_letter_code
_entity_poly.pdbx_strand_id
1 'polypeptide(L)' 'MGKLAVITEKESVARDVVSVLGGFESSKDYYESDDYIVMWAIGHILTLPAPEEIDDKYKRWMLQDLPIIPERFELKP' A
#
# COMPACT_ATOMS: atom_id res chain seq x y z
N MET A 1 9.18 -0.47 25.66
CA MET A 1 9.90 -0.74 24.40
C MET A 1 8.83 -0.97 23.35
N GLY A 2 8.96 -0.41 22.14
CA GLY A 2 7.95 -0.58 21.08
C GLY A 2 8.15 -1.90 20.32
N LYS A 3 7.07 -2.43 19.71
CA LYS A 3 7.13 -3.56 18.79
C LYS A 3 7.59 -3.12 17.40
N LEU A 4 8.29 -3.98 16.66
CA LEU A 4 8.67 -3.74 15.27
C LEU A 4 7.53 -4.11 14.32
N ALA A 5 7.13 -3.17 13.45
CA ALA A 5 6.14 -3.44 12.41
C ALA A 5 6.80 -3.97 11.13
N VAL A 6 6.29 -5.08 10.61
CA VAL A 6 6.71 -5.71 9.36
C VAL A 6 5.50 -5.73 8.42
N ILE A 7 5.64 -5.15 7.23
CA ILE A 7 4.59 -5.09 6.22
C ILE A 7 5.02 -5.92 5.01
N THR A 8 4.21 -6.88 4.61
CA THR A 8 4.44 -7.75 3.43
C THR A 8 3.45 -7.45 2.31
N GLU A 9 3.66 -7.98 1.09
CA GLU A 9 2.79 -7.68 -0.07
C GLU A 9 1.45 -8.43 -0.09
N LYS A 10 1.33 -9.54 0.65
CA LYS A 10 0.15 -10.41 0.69
C LYS A 10 0.23 -11.35 1.89
N GLU A 11 -0.93 -11.85 2.34
CA GLU A 11 -1.05 -12.68 3.54
C GLU A 11 -0.12 -13.90 3.52
N SER A 12 0.04 -14.56 2.36
CA SER A 12 0.89 -15.76 2.28
C SER A 12 2.35 -15.47 2.65
N VAL A 13 2.87 -14.29 2.32
CA VAL A 13 4.25 -13.90 2.66
C VAL A 13 4.36 -13.58 4.15
N ALA A 14 3.37 -12.90 4.74
CA ALA A 14 3.30 -12.71 6.19
C ALA A 14 3.28 -14.05 6.93
N ARG A 15 2.52 -15.03 6.42
CA ARG A 15 2.43 -16.38 6.98
C ARG A 15 3.78 -17.11 6.98
N ASP A 16 4.52 -17.01 5.89
CA ASP A 16 5.87 -17.60 5.79
C ASP A 16 6.80 -17.00 6.86
N VAL A 17 6.79 -15.67 7.03
CA VAL A 17 7.59 -14.96 8.04
C VAL A 17 7.28 -15.46 9.46
N VAL A 18 5.99 -15.50 9.84
CA VAL A 18 5.61 -15.91 11.19
C VAL A 18 5.83 -17.40 11.45
N SER A 19 5.74 -18.24 10.40
CA SER A 19 6.01 -19.68 10.54
C SER A 19 7.45 -19.99 10.92
N VAL A 20 8.40 -19.18 10.44
CA VAL A 20 9.83 -19.33 10.74
C VAL A 20 10.20 -18.70 12.08
N LEU A 21 9.65 -17.52 12.38
CA LEU A 21 9.98 -16.80 13.62
C LEU A 21 9.28 -17.38 14.85
N GLY A 22 8.07 -17.91 14.70
CA GLY A 22 7.30 -18.52 15.79
C GLY A 22 6.83 -17.52 16.86
N GLY A 23 5.96 -17.99 17.77
CA GLY A 23 5.50 -17.19 18.92
C GLY A 23 4.53 -16.06 18.58
N PHE A 24 3.79 -16.19 17.47
CA PHE A 24 2.78 -15.22 17.06
C PHE A 24 1.36 -15.68 17.40
N GLU A 25 0.55 -14.75 17.88
CA GLU A 25 -0.90 -14.86 17.89
C GLU A 25 -1.48 -14.35 16.57
N SER A 26 -2.49 -15.05 16.05
CA SER A 26 -3.17 -14.66 14.80
C SER A 26 -4.32 -13.71 15.09
N SER A 27 -4.32 -12.56 14.42
CA SER A 27 -5.47 -11.65 14.34
C SER A 27 -6.08 -11.70 12.93
N LYS A 28 -7.05 -10.84 12.66
CA LYS A 28 -7.75 -10.77 11.37
C LYS A 28 -6.84 -10.28 10.24
N ASP A 29 -6.09 -9.20 10.49
CA ASP A 29 -5.34 -8.46 9.46
C ASP A 29 -3.83 -8.41 9.75
N TYR A 30 -3.36 -9.10 10.80
CA TYR A 30 -1.97 -9.16 11.21
C TYR A 30 -1.71 -10.36 12.15
N TYR A 31 -0.43 -10.62 12.40
CA TYR A 31 0.10 -11.51 13.43
C TYR A 31 0.89 -10.69 14.45
N GLU A 32 0.84 -11.06 15.72
CA GLU A 32 1.51 -10.29 16.79
C GLU A 32 2.28 -11.21 17.75
N SER A 33 3.47 -10.78 18.15
CA SER A 33 4.28 -11.37 19.22
C SER A 33 4.71 -10.29 20.21
N ASP A 34 5.52 -10.63 21.21
CA ASP A 34 6.03 -9.65 22.18
C ASP A 34 6.85 -8.53 21.52
N ASP A 35 7.58 -8.87 20.46
CA ASP A 35 8.53 -7.97 19.79
C ASP A 35 8.07 -7.49 18.41
N TYR A 36 7.11 -8.15 17.76
CA TYR A 36 6.76 -7.90 16.35
C TYR A 36 5.25 -7.77 16.10
N ILE A 37 4.90 -6.97 15.10
CA ILE A 37 3.59 -6.95 14.43
C ILE A 37 3.84 -7.21 12.94
N VAL A 38 3.36 -8.33 12.41
CA VAL A 38 3.52 -8.70 10.99
C VAL A 38 2.18 -8.60 10.28
N MET A 39 2.08 -7.73 9.29
CA MET A 39 0.86 -7.49 8.50
C MET A 39 1.13 -7.57 7.00
N TRP A 40 0.07 -7.44 6.19
CA TRP A 40 0.17 -7.49 4.74
C TRP A 40 -0.65 -6.40 4.06
N ALA A 41 -0.13 -5.91 2.94
CA ALA A 41 -0.88 -5.17 1.94
C ALA A 41 -1.74 -6.14 1.12
N ILE A 42 -2.79 -5.61 0.49
CA ILE A 42 -3.54 -6.33 -0.55
C ILE A 42 -3.32 -5.55 -1.85
N GLY A 43 -2.27 -5.91 -2.59
CA GLY A 43 -1.88 -5.17 -3.80
C GLY A 43 -1.44 -3.74 -3.51
N HIS A 44 -1.67 -2.84 -4.47
CA HIS A 44 -1.37 -1.43 -4.30
C HIS A 44 -2.42 -0.76 -3.40
N ILE A 45 -2.00 -0.33 -2.20
CA ILE A 45 -2.86 0.42 -1.24
C ILE A 45 -3.04 1.88 -1.68
N LEU A 46 -2.19 2.35 -2.60
CA LEU A 46 -2.23 3.70 -3.15
C LEU A 46 -2.14 3.63 -4.67
N THR A 47 -2.85 4.54 -5.33
CA THR A 47 -2.86 4.72 -6.78
C THR A 47 -2.59 6.19 -7.13
N LEU A 48 -2.26 6.45 -8.39
CA LEU A 48 -2.21 7.80 -8.91
C LEU A 48 -3.65 8.29 -9.16
N PRO A 49 -3.93 9.59 -8.98
CA PRO A 49 -5.16 10.18 -9.50
C PRO A 49 -5.19 10.04 -11.03
N ALA A 50 -6.39 9.80 -11.56
CA ALA A 50 -6.63 9.91 -12.99
C ALA A 50 -6.43 11.37 -13.44
N PRO A 51 -6.13 11.63 -14.72
CA PRO A 51 -5.95 12.98 -15.24
C PRO A 51 -7.07 13.96 -14.84
N GLU A 52 -8.32 13.55 -14.93
CA GLU A 52 -9.48 14.34 -14.55
C GLU A 52 -9.56 14.71 -13.05
N GLU A 53 -8.88 13.97 -12.18
CA GLU A 53 -8.79 14.27 -10.75
C GLU A 53 -7.65 15.26 -10.46
N ILE A 54 -6.68 15.39 -11.39
CA ILE A 54 -5.59 16.38 -11.31
C ILE A 54 -6.12 17.76 -11.75
N ASP A 55 -6.89 17.81 -12.83
CA ASP A 55 -7.53 19.02 -13.35
C ASP A 55 -8.77 18.62 -14.16
N ASP A 56 -9.92 19.24 -13.88
CA ASP A 56 -11.19 19.00 -14.57
C ASP A 56 -11.07 19.13 -16.10
N LYS A 57 -10.14 19.95 -16.61
CA LYS A 57 -9.93 20.11 -18.06
C LYS A 57 -9.51 18.80 -18.74
N TYR A 58 -8.83 17.90 -18.02
CA TYR A 58 -8.35 16.62 -18.54
C TYR A 58 -9.46 15.56 -18.66
N LYS A 59 -10.69 15.84 -18.21
CA LYS A 59 -11.86 14.99 -18.52
C LYS A 59 -12.05 14.81 -20.02
N ARG A 60 -11.69 15.81 -20.82
CA ARG A 60 -11.68 15.72 -22.28
C ARG A 60 -10.25 15.56 -22.77
N TRP A 61 -9.99 14.49 -23.49
CA TRP A 61 -8.67 14.22 -24.05
C TRP A 61 -8.44 15.11 -25.29
N MET A 62 -7.37 15.91 -25.26
CA MET A 62 -6.94 16.74 -26.38
C MET A 62 -5.42 16.62 -26.56
N LEU A 63 -4.96 16.57 -27.81
CA LEU A 63 -3.52 16.43 -28.11
C LEU A 63 -2.69 17.60 -27.57
N GLN A 64 -3.26 18.79 -27.50
CA GLN A 64 -2.58 20.00 -27.01
C GLN A 64 -2.28 19.95 -25.50
N ASP A 65 -3.01 19.13 -24.75
CA ASP A 65 -2.84 18.98 -23.30
C ASP A 65 -1.80 17.92 -22.95
N LEU A 66 -1.27 17.22 -23.96
CA LEU A 66 -0.27 16.18 -23.79
C LEU A 66 1.15 16.74 -23.96
N PRO A 67 2.12 16.28 -23.14
CA PRO A 67 1.95 15.31 -22.05
C PRO A 67 1.37 15.97 -20.79
N ILE A 68 0.54 15.21 -20.05
CA ILE A 68 0.07 15.63 -18.73
C ILE A 68 1.12 15.22 -17.70
N ILE A 69 1.85 16.20 -17.17
CA ILE A 69 2.92 15.99 -16.17
C ILE A 69 2.65 16.93 -14.99
N PRO A 70 2.16 16.41 -13.85
CA PRO A 70 1.98 17.22 -12.64
C PRO A 70 3.30 17.74 -12.10
N GLU A 71 3.28 18.92 -11.46
CA GLU A 71 4.44 19.42 -10.70
C GLU A 71 4.83 18.47 -9.55
N ARG A 72 3.83 17.80 -8.97
CA ARG A 72 3.99 16.76 -7.96
C ARG A 72 2.99 15.64 -8.21
N PHE A 73 3.46 14.40 -8.17
CA PHE A 73 2.57 13.25 -8.20
C PHE A 73 1.88 13.09 -6.84
N GLU A 74 0.56 13.21 -6.84
CA GLU A 74 -0.27 12.88 -5.69
C GLU A 74 -0.58 11.38 -5.66
N LEU A 75 -0.90 10.87 -4.47
CA LEU A 75 -1.32 9.49 -4.26
C LEU A 75 -2.68 9.51 -3.58
N LYS A 76 -3.56 8.61 -4.02
CA LYS A 76 -4.87 8.39 -3.39
C LYS A 76 -5.02 6.92 -2.96
N PRO A 77 -5.78 6.64 -1.89
CA PRO A 77 -6.18 5.29 -1.54
C PRO A 77 -6.90 4.57 -2.69
#